data_AF-A0A1G6MN62-F1
#
_entry.id   AF-A0A1G6MN62-F1
#
_cell.length_a   1.000
_cell.length_b   1.000
_cell.length_c   1.000
_cell.angle_alpha   90.00
_cell.angle_beta   90.00
_cell.angle_gamma   90.00
#
_symmetry.space_group_name_H-M   'P 1'
#
loop_
_entity.id
_entity.type
_entity.pdbx_description
1 polymer ?
#
loop_
_entity_poly.entity_id
_entity_poly.type
_entity_poly.pdbx_seq_one_letter_code
_entity_poly.pdbx_strand_id
1 'polypeptide(L)'
;MLAYVFVEHFLRAPMAIAKMHAKTNTTMPVFGADGVHVKYRSASDQLEVIYLESKVHKTIDSAANDASKSIGDFRDGMKQTVELRLTLDLGNFDQLDEAAQQALEDFLDPYSGVQTAKRLDTHACLLAYNEPAFESVSGSSATGVLEKAFSDGCEARRAMVSNAYKKRDLPEDKIVTFVLGFPSVAEFREEFERALSNG
;
A
#
# COMPACT_ATOMS: atom_id res chain seq x y z
N MET A 1 4.34 8.51 3.66
CA MET A 1 3.31 9.32 4.37
C MET A 1 1.98 9.36 3.62
N LEU A 2 1.93 9.80 2.35
CA LEU A 2 0.65 9.89 1.60
C LEU A 2 -0.05 8.52 1.44
N ALA A 3 0.70 7.50 1.00
CA ALA A 3 0.17 6.14 0.87
C ALA A 3 -0.34 5.56 2.19
N TYR A 4 0.31 5.93 3.31
CA TYR A 4 -0.11 5.57 4.66
C TYR A 4 -1.49 6.16 5.00
N VAL A 5 -1.67 7.47 4.79
CA VAL A 5 -2.94 8.16 5.03
C VAL A 5 -4.07 7.54 4.21
N PHE A 6 -3.80 7.15 2.96
CA PHE A 6 -4.80 6.52 2.10
C PHE A 6 -5.24 5.15 2.64
N VAL A 7 -4.30 4.32 3.07
CA VAL A 7 -4.63 3.02 3.67
C VAL A 7 -5.41 3.19 4.96
N GLU A 8 -5.00 4.09 5.86
CA GLU A 8 -5.74 4.31 7.10
C GLU A 8 -7.14 4.88 6.86
N HIS A 9 -7.26 5.87 5.98
CA HIS A 9 -8.52 6.55 5.74
C HIS A 9 -9.52 5.68 4.97
N PHE A 10 -9.08 5.09 3.85
CA PHE A 10 -9.97 4.35 2.95
C PHE A 10 -10.10 2.87 3.30
N LEU A 11 -9.02 2.22 3.78
CA LEU A 11 -9.08 0.79 4.15
C LEU A 11 -9.36 0.57 5.63
N ARG A 12 -9.42 1.65 6.43
CA ARG A 12 -9.61 1.60 7.89
C ARG A 12 -8.63 0.64 8.55
N ALA A 13 -7.39 0.64 8.06
CA ALA A 13 -6.34 -0.25 8.50
C ALA A 13 -5.21 0.58 9.13
N PRO A 14 -5.11 0.65 10.46
CA PRO A 14 -4.03 1.36 11.13
C PRO A 14 -2.66 0.74 10.79
N MET A 15 -1.63 1.58 10.79
CA MET A 15 -0.27 1.08 10.53
C MET A 15 0.26 0.30 11.72
N ALA A 16 0.76 -0.89 11.39
CA ALA A 16 1.38 -1.84 12.28
C ALA A 16 2.89 -1.63 12.37
N ILE A 17 3.55 -1.46 11.21
CA ILE A 17 5.00 -1.27 11.11
C ILE A 17 5.32 -0.28 9.98
N ALA A 18 6.08 0.78 10.30
CA ALA A 18 6.61 1.71 9.29
C ALA A 18 7.97 1.24 8.75
N LYS A 19 8.27 1.56 7.48
CA LYS A 19 9.53 1.22 6.78
C LYS A 19 10.82 1.61 7.54
N MET A 20 10.77 2.63 8.41
CA MET A 20 11.92 3.09 9.18
C MET A 20 12.25 2.17 10.36
N HIS A 21 11.26 1.64 11.07
CA HIS A 21 11.48 0.70 12.17
C HIS A 21 11.98 -0.68 11.69
N ALA A 22 11.58 -1.03 10.47
CA ALA A 22 11.96 -2.26 9.77
C ALA A 22 13.45 -2.40 9.43
N LYS A 23 14.19 -1.29 9.24
CA LYS A 23 15.62 -1.33 8.86
C LYS A 23 16.59 -1.41 10.04
N THR A 24 16.14 -1.08 11.25
CA THR A 24 16.98 -1.04 12.46
C THR A 24 17.02 -2.36 13.22
N ASN A 25 16.19 -3.33 12.84
CA ASN A 25 16.19 -4.67 13.43
C ASN A 25 16.90 -5.63 12.46
N THR A 26 18.12 -6.04 12.79
CA THR A 26 18.99 -6.88 11.93
C THR A 26 18.43 -8.29 11.67
N THR A 27 17.38 -8.67 12.38
CA THR A 27 16.60 -9.91 12.19
C THR A 27 15.40 -9.73 11.25
N MET A 28 15.14 -8.53 10.73
CA MET A 28 13.97 -8.24 9.89
C MET A 28 14.37 -7.96 8.43
N PRO A 29 14.32 -8.94 7.52
CA PRO A 29 14.32 -8.67 6.09
C PRO A 29 12.93 -8.14 5.71
N VAL A 30 12.71 -6.84 5.89
CA VAL A 30 11.52 -6.20 5.30
C VAL A 30 11.83 -5.99 3.83
N PHE A 31 11.22 -6.84 2.99
CA PHE A 31 11.43 -6.93 1.54
C PHE A 31 10.95 -5.68 0.78
N GLY A 32 11.43 -4.50 1.13
CA GLY A 32 11.21 -3.26 0.39
C GLY A 32 9.87 -2.55 0.59
N ALA A 33 8.89 -3.17 1.26
CA ALA A 33 7.56 -2.58 1.50
C ALA A 33 7.65 -1.22 2.21
N ASP A 34 6.77 -0.30 1.82
CA ASP A 34 6.68 1.06 2.37
C ASP A 34 6.00 1.12 3.74
N GLY A 35 5.29 0.06 4.12
CA GLY A 35 4.70 -0.14 5.43
C GLY A 35 3.93 -1.45 5.52
N VAL A 36 3.63 -1.87 6.74
CA VAL A 36 2.71 -2.98 7.02
C VAL A 36 1.57 -2.41 7.86
N HIS A 37 0.34 -2.68 7.45
CA HIS A 37 -0.87 -2.35 8.17
C HIS A 37 -1.60 -3.62 8.56
N VAL A 38 -2.35 -3.58 9.65
CA VAL A 38 -3.11 -4.72 10.14
C VAL A 38 -4.51 -4.25 10.46
N LYS A 39 -5.52 -5.05 10.06
CA LYS A 39 -6.89 -4.86 10.53
C LYS A 39 -7.59 -6.17 10.76
N TYR A 40 -8.48 -6.19 11.73
CA TYR A 40 -9.36 -7.32 11.95
C TYR A 40 -10.65 -7.15 11.13
N ARG A 41 -11.02 -8.20 10.39
CA ARG A 41 -12.24 -8.28 9.59
C ARG A 41 -13.26 -9.11 10.36
N SER A 42 -14.01 -8.47 11.26
CA SER A 42 -15.02 -9.12 12.10
C SER A 42 -16.04 -9.95 11.31
N ALA A 43 -16.46 -9.48 10.12
CA ALA A 43 -17.44 -10.18 9.29
C ALA A 43 -16.95 -11.54 8.74
N SER A 44 -15.64 -11.70 8.54
CA SER A 44 -15.03 -12.95 8.07
C SER A 44 -14.17 -13.63 9.12
N ASP A 45 -14.09 -13.05 10.32
CA ASP A 45 -13.23 -13.47 11.42
C ASP A 45 -11.79 -13.69 10.95
N GLN A 46 -11.21 -12.67 10.31
CA GLN A 46 -9.89 -12.74 9.70
C GLN A 46 -8.99 -11.57 10.12
N LEU A 47 -7.71 -11.85 10.35
CA LEU A 47 -6.68 -10.83 10.47
C LEU A 47 -6.12 -10.53 9.07
N GLU A 48 -6.35 -9.33 8.57
CA GLU A 48 -5.81 -8.87 7.30
C GLU A 48 -4.48 -8.13 7.53
N VAL A 49 -3.42 -8.63 6.90
CA VAL A 49 -2.11 -7.97 6.86
C VAL A 49 -1.95 -7.34 5.48
N ILE A 50 -1.81 -6.02 5.46
CA ILE A 50 -1.75 -5.22 4.24
C ILE A 50 -0.33 -4.69 4.07
N TYR A 51 0.32 -5.12 2.99
CA TYR A 51 1.65 -4.64 2.61
C TYR A 51 1.52 -3.42 1.71
N LEU A 52 2.01 -2.28 2.18
CA LEU A 52 1.93 -1.01 1.48
C LEU A 52 3.12 -0.83 0.52
N GLU A 53 2.84 -0.40 -0.69
CA GLU A 53 3.82 0.04 -1.69
C GLU A 53 3.38 1.38 -2.27
N SER A 54 4.31 2.23 -2.65
CA SER A 54 4.03 3.49 -3.32
C SER A 54 5.04 3.78 -4.41
N LYS A 55 4.55 4.03 -5.62
CA LYS A 55 5.36 4.32 -6.79
C LYS A 55 4.96 5.66 -7.40
N VAL A 56 5.90 6.59 -7.42
CA VAL A 56 5.74 7.93 -8.00
C VAL A 56 6.64 8.03 -9.22
N HIS A 57 6.05 7.99 -10.42
CA HIS A 57 6.80 8.03 -11.69
C HIS A 57 6.16 9.01 -12.67
N LYS A 58 6.83 9.32 -13.79
CA LYS A 58 6.25 10.23 -14.80
C LYS A 58 4.98 9.66 -15.44
N THR A 59 4.93 8.35 -15.68
CA THR A 59 3.77 7.70 -16.33
C THR A 59 3.16 6.63 -15.42
N ILE A 60 1.87 6.38 -15.62
CA ILE A 60 1.15 5.33 -14.89
C ILE A 60 1.69 3.94 -15.22
N ASP A 61 2.10 3.70 -16.48
CA ASP A 61 2.65 2.40 -16.89
C ASP A 61 3.99 2.11 -16.20
N SER A 62 4.88 3.10 -16.10
CA SER A 62 6.15 2.91 -15.38
C SER A 62 5.92 2.69 -13.89
N ALA A 63 4.98 3.43 -13.28
CA ALA A 63 4.60 3.22 -11.88
C ALA A 63 4.02 1.83 -11.64
N ALA A 64 3.12 1.36 -12.50
CA ALA A 64 2.48 0.06 -12.39
C ALA A 64 3.47 -1.10 -12.56
N ASN A 65 4.39 -1.02 -13.54
CA ASN A 65 5.40 -2.07 -13.76
C ASN A 65 6.42 -2.14 -12.62
N ASP A 66 6.81 -1.00 -12.05
CA ASP A 66 7.71 -0.97 -10.89
C ASP A 66 7.00 -1.49 -9.62
N ALA A 67 5.73 -1.12 -9.42
CA ALA A 67 4.91 -1.66 -8.33
C ALA A 67 4.72 -3.17 -8.46
N SER A 68 4.39 -3.66 -9.66
CA SER A 68 4.19 -5.09 -9.88
C SER A 68 5.48 -5.89 -9.66
N LYS A 69 6.63 -5.32 -10.04
CA LYS A 69 7.93 -5.90 -9.70
C LYS A 69 8.14 -5.97 -8.19
N SER A 70 7.97 -4.85 -7.48
CA SER A 70 8.16 -4.78 -6.02
C SER A 70 7.28 -5.77 -5.27
N ILE A 71 6.00 -5.85 -5.65
CA ILE A 71 5.03 -6.78 -5.06
C ILE A 71 5.40 -8.23 -5.37
N GLY A 72 5.80 -8.53 -6.62
CA GLY A 72 6.24 -9.86 -7.01
C GLY A 72 7.46 -10.32 -6.23
N ASP A 73 8.49 -9.49 -6.19
CA ASP A 73 9.74 -9.75 -5.47
C ASP A 73 9.47 -9.95 -3.97
N PHE A 74 8.58 -9.14 -3.37
CA PHE A 74 8.13 -9.29 -1.98
C PHE A 74 7.47 -10.64 -1.73
N ARG A 75 6.52 -11.03 -2.59
CA ARG A 75 5.75 -12.27 -2.44
C ARG A 75 6.63 -13.51 -2.58
N ASP A 76 7.58 -13.47 -3.51
CA ASP A 76 8.53 -14.56 -3.69
C ASP A 76 9.52 -14.65 -2.52
N GLY A 77 9.95 -13.52 -1.96
CA GLY A 77 10.72 -13.46 -0.72
C GLY A 77 9.96 -14.03 0.49
N MET A 78 8.67 -13.69 0.66
CA MET A 78 7.86 -14.22 1.76
C MET A 78 7.66 -15.74 1.69
N LYS A 79 7.52 -16.33 0.49
CA LYS A 79 7.45 -17.80 0.35
C LYS A 79 8.71 -18.49 0.89
N GLN A 80 9.83 -17.77 0.95
CA GLN A 80 11.12 -18.29 1.39
C GLN A 80 11.41 -18.08 2.88
N THR A 81 10.60 -17.29 3.61
CA THR A 81 10.90 -16.93 5.00
C THR A 81 9.68 -17.10 5.92
N VAL A 82 9.72 -18.14 6.76
CA VAL A 82 8.72 -18.42 7.81
C VAL A 82 8.72 -17.36 8.92
N GLU A 83 9.81 -16.60 9.06
CA GLU A 83 10.11 -15.76 10.22
C GLU A 83 9.26 -14.48 10.33
N LEU A 84 8.68 -13.96 9.24
CA LEU A 84 7.82 -12.77 9.32
C LEU A 84 6.58 -12.97 10.21
N ARG A 85 6.24 -14.24 10.52
CA ARG A 85 5.10 -14.66 11.34
C ARG A 85 5.27 -14.39 12.84
N LEU A 86 6.51 -14.25 13.32
CA LEU A 86 6.83 -14.09 14.75
C LEU A 86 7.28 -12.67 15.12
N THR A 87 7.57 -11.82 14.13
CA THR A 87 8.24 -10.51 14.33
C THR A 87 7.34 -9.31 14.03
N LEU A 88 6.02 -9.51 13.91
CA LEU A 88 5.08 -8.40 14.00
C LEU A 88 5.02 -7.94 15.47
N ASP A 89 6.11 -7.34 15.93
CA ASP A 89 6.23 -6.66 17.22
C ASP A 89 5.56 -5.30 17.01
N LEU A 90 4.24 -5.32 17.14
CA LEU A 90 3.36 -4.23 16.75
C LEU A 90 3.48 -3.12 17.79
N GLY A 91 4.44 -2.23 17.61
CA GLY A 91 4.69 -1.11 18.50
C GLY A 91 3.50 -0.15 18.71
N ASN A 92 2.41 -0.33 17.96
CA ASN A 92 1.18 0.47 18.02
C ASN A 92 -0.08 -0.37 18.37
N PHE A 93 0.06 -1.48 19.10
CA PHE A 93 -1.07 -2.33 19.54
C PHE A 93 -2.23 -1.54 20.15
N ASP A 94 -1.91 -0.50 20.91
CA ASP A 94 -2.83 0.38 21.64
C ASP A 94 -3.81 1.15 20.72
N GLN A 95 -3.51 1.23 19.43
CA GLN A 95 -4.34 1.91 18.43
C GLN A 95 -5.37 1.00 17.76
N LEU A 96 -5.29 -0.32 18.02
CA LEU A 96 -6.26 -1.31 17.55
C LEU A 96 -7.45 -1.37 18.51
N ASP A 97 -8.63 -1.74 17.98
CA ASP A 97 -9.76 -2.05 18.85
C ASP A 97 -9.53 -3.36 19.64
N GLU A 98 -10.23 -3.54 20.76
CA GLU A 98 -10.04 -4.69 21.67
C GLU A 98 -10.19 -6.06 20.95
N ALA A 99 -11.09 -6.14 19.96
CA ALA A 99 -11.29 -7.36 19.18
C ALA A 99 -10.10 -7.64 18.26
N ALA A 100 -9.54 -6.61 17.63
CA ALA A 100 -8.34 -6.70 16.82
C ALA A 100 -7.10 -7.00 17.66
N GLN A 101 -6.99 -6.45 18.87
CA GLN A 101 -5.93 -6.79 19.82
C GLN A 101 -5.98 -8.27 20.19
N GLN A 102 -7.14 -8.79 20.59
CA GLN A 102 -7.28 -10.20 20.95
C GLN A 102 -7.00 -11.13 19.77
N ALA A 103 -7.54 -10.84 18.58
CA ALA A 103 -7.29 -11.64 17.39
C ALA A 103 -5.81 -11.67 16.98
N LEU A 104 -5.08 -10.61 17.31
CA LEU A 104 -3.67 -10.45 17.03
C LEU A 104 -2.80 -11.13 18.09
N GLU A 105 -3.18 -11.07 19.37
CA GLU A 105 -2.59 -11.86 20.44
C GLU A 105 -2.73 -13.36 20.14
N ASP A 106 -3.92 -13.81 19.75
CA ASP A 106 -4.19 -15.19 19.35
C ASP A 106 -3.34 -15.62 18.12
N PHE A 107 -3.09 -14.67 17.20
CA PHE A 107 -2.26 -14.87 16.01
C PHE A 107 -0.76 -14.96 16.33
N LEU A 108 -0.28 -14.16 17.28
CA LEU A 108 1.12 -14.12 17.69
C LEU A 108 1.48 -15.24 18.68
N ASP A 109 0.51 -15.80 19.41
CA ASP A 109 0.72 -16.91 20.33
C ASP A 109 1.06 -18.21 19.57
N PRO A 110 2.31 -18.71 19.65
CA PRO A 110 2.72 -19.93 18.98
C PRO A 110 2.13 -21.21 19.61
N TYR A 111 1.43 -21.10 20.75
CA TYR A 111 0.84 -22.20 21.50
C TYR A 111 -0.70 -22.18 21.53
N SER A 112 -1.35 -21.14 20.98
CA SER A 112 -2.81 -20.98 21.04
C SER A 112 -3.58 -22.09 20.31
N GLY A 113 -2.92 -22.86 19.45
CA GLY A 113 -3.57 -23.83 18.56
C GLY A 113 -4.50 -23.19 17.53
N VAL A 114 -4.63 -21.86 17.53
CA VAL A 114 -5.34 -21.07 16.52
C VAL A 114 -4.45 -21.06 15.30
N GLN A 115 -4.70 -22.03 14.42
CA GLN A 115 -4.04 -22.06 13.13
C GLN A 115 -4.25 -20.74 12.41
N THR A 116 -3.20 -20.31 11.73
CA THR A 116 -3.08 -19.25 10.72
C THR A 116 -4.17 -19.23 9.62
N ALA A 117 -5.20 -20.07 9.69
CA ALA A 117 -6.33 -20.18 8.77
C ALA A 117 -7.19 -18.90 8.66
N LYS A 118 -7.06 -18.00 9.64
CA LYS A 118 -7.76 -16.70 9.65
C LYS A 118 -6.91 -15.54 9.15
N ARG A 119 -5.69 -15.78 8.64
CA ARG A 119 -4.85 -14.71 8.08
C ARG A 119 -5.14 -14.48 6.60
N LEU A 120 -5.29 -13.21 6.23
CA LEU A 120 -5.42 -12.75 4.86
C LEU A 120 -4.29 -11.78 4.52
N ASP A 121 -3.39 -12.16 3.61
CA ASP A 121 -2.35 -11.27 3.10
C ASP A 121 -2.86 -10.52 1.86
N THR A 122 -2.85 -9.19 1.93
CA THR A 122 -3.19 -8.30 0.82
C THR A 122 -2.10 -7.24 0.60
N HIS A 123 -2.17 -6.57 -0.54
CA HIS A 123 -1.31 -5.42 -0.84
C HIS A 123 -2.15 -4.18 -1.04
N ALA A 124 -1.62 -3.04 -0.61
CA ALA A 124 -2.11 -1.74 -0.98
C ALA A 124 -1.02 -1.01 -1.78
N CYS A 125 -1.37 -0.43 -2.91
CA CYS A 125 -0.42 0.26 -3.76
C CYS A 125 -0.91 1.65 -4.12
N LEU A 126 -0.11 2.69 -3.84
CA LEU A 126 -0.34 4.03 -4.35
C LEU A 126 0.50 4.28 -5.60
N LEU A 127 -0.16 4.54 -6.73
CA LEU A 127 0.48 4.92 -7.98
C LEU A 127 0.23 6.41 -8.25
N ALA A 128 1.32 7.17 -8.31
CA ALA A 128 1.30 8.59 -8.66
C ALA A 128 1.98 8.82 -10.01
N TYR A 129 1.34 9.62 -10.87
CA TYR A 129 1.84 9.95 -12.21
C TYR A 129 1.52 11.38 -12.65
N ASN A 130 2.16 11.85 -13.73
CA ASN A 130 1.78 13.11 -14.36
C ASN A 130 0.49 12.89 -15.14
N GLU A 131 -0.60 13.53 -14.75
CA GLU A 131 -1.88 13.46 -15.44
C GLU A 131 -1.92 14.48 -16.59
N PRO A 132 -1.95 14.02 -17.86
CA PRO A 132 -1.89 14.92 -19.03
C PRO A 132 -2.98 15.98 -19.06
N ALA A 133 -4.16 15.71 -18.47
CA ALA A 133 -5.24 16.69 -18.42
C ALA A 133 -4.82 18.02 -17.78
N PHE A 134 -3.85 18.02 -16.86
CA PHE A 134 -3.35 19.26 -16.25
C PHE A 134 -2.65 20.20 -17.24
N GLU A 135 -2.08 19.69 -18.34
CA GLU A 135 -1.45 20.54 -19.37
C GLU A 135 -2.49 21.32 -20.17
N SER A 136 -3.70 20.77 -20.29
CA SER A 136 -4.79 21.31 -21.13
C SER A 136 -5.75 22.25 -20.40
N VAL A 137 -5.61 22.38 -19.08
CA VAL A 137 -6.58 23.07 -18.23
C VAL A 137 -5.93 24.30 -17.60
N SER A 138 -6.50 25.48 -17.86
CA SER A 138 -6.12 26.74 -17.21
C SER A 138 -7.36 27.51 -16.75
N GLY A 139 -7.34 28.06 -15.53
CA GLY A 139 -8.39 28.92 -14.96
C GLY A 139 -9.38 28.24 -13.98
N SER A 140 -10.36 29.01 -13.50
CA SER A 140 -11.21 28.70 -12.32
C SER A 140 -12.25 27.58 -12.51
N SER A 141 -12.48 27.09 -13.74
CA SER A 141 -13.37 25.94 -14.01
C SER A 141 -12.61 24.61 -14.15
N ALA A 142 -11.34 24.59 -13.73
CA ALA A 142 -10.43 23.46 -13.93
C ALA A 142 -10.91 22.15 -13.30
N THR A 143 -11.49 22.20 -12.10
CA THR A 143 -11.78 21.01 -11.31
C THR A 143 -12.73 20.04 -12.01
N GLY A 144 -13.87 20.51 -12.51
CA GLY A 144 -14.84 19.64 -13.19
C GLY A 144 -14.31 19.05 -14.50
N VAL A 145 -13.43 19.77 -15.20
CA VAL A 145 -12.79 19.28 -16.43
C VAL A 145 -11.76 18.20 -16.10
N LEU A 146 -10.95 18.41 -15.06
CA LEU A 146 -9.97 17.44 -14.59
C LEU A 146 -10.63 16.18 -14.03
N GLU A 147 -11.68 16.32 -13.22
CA GLU A 147 -12.46 15.19 -12.71
C GLU A 147 -13.06 14.36 -13.84
N LYS A 148 -13.63 15.02 -14.86
CA LYS A 148 -14.16 14.34 -16.03
C LYS A 148 -13.05 13.64 -16.83
N ALA A 149 -11.96 14.33 -17.15
CA ALA A 149 -10.84 13.74 -17.88
C ALA A 149 -10.21 12.56 -17.14
N PHE A 150 -10.10 12.68 -15.81
CA PHE A 150 -9.69 11.57 -14.97
C PHE A 150 -10.73 10.44 -15.05
N SER A 151 -12.02 10.70 -14.88
CA SER A 151 -13.05 9.65 -15.00
C SER A 151 -13.02 8.93 -16.36
N ASP A 152 -12.94 9.69 -17.46
CA ASP A 152 -12.91 9.19 -18.83
C ASP A 152 -11.68 8.30 -19.10
N GLY A 153 -10.53 8.60 -18.49
CA GLY A 153 -9.30 7.81 -18.60
C GLY A 153 -9.22 6.59 -17.66
N CYS A 154 -10.22 6.35 -16.82
CA CYS A 154 -10.16 5.36 -15.74
C CYS A 154 -9.94 3.94 -16.27
N GLU A 155 -10.71 3.51 -17.26
CA GLU A 155 -10.61 2.16 -17.83
C GLU A 155 -9.25 1.92 -18.51
N ALA A 156 -8.70 2.93 -19.18
CA ALA A 156 -7.38 2.84 -19.79
C ALA A 156 -6.28 2.63 -18.73
N ARG A 157 -6.33 3.39 -17.63
CA ARG A 157 -5.37 3.23 -16.52
C ARG A 157 -5.55 1.90 -15.81
N ARG A 158 -6.80 1.47 -15.59
CA ARG A 158 -7.11 0.14 -15.04
C ARG A 158 -6.51 -0.97 -15.90
N ALA A 159 -6.65 -0.89 -17.22
CA ALA A 159 -6.07 -1.87 -18.13
C ALA A 159 -4.54 -1.89 -18.06
N MET A 160 -3.87 -0.73 -17.98
CA MET A 160 -2.41 -0.66 -17.81
C MET A 160 -1.94 -1.33 -16.51
N VAL A 161 -2.62 -1.02 -15.40
CA VAL A 161 -2.32 -1.62 -14.09
C VAL A 161 -2.56 -3.13 -14.10
N SER A 162 -3.72 -3.59 -14.57
CA SER A 162 -4.06 -5.02 -14.67
C SER A 162 -3.05 -5.77 -15.55
N ASN A 163 -2.63 -5.18 -16.68
CA ASN A 163 -1.60 -5.78 -17.54
C ASN A 163 -0.24 -5.91 -16.82
N ALA A 164 0.17 -4.90 -16.05
CA ALA A 164 1.41 -4.96 -15.27
C ALA A 164 1.37 -6.07 -14.20
N TYR A 165 0.21 -6.30 -13.57
CA TYR A 165 0.00 -7.37 -12.59
C TYR A 165 -0.04 -8.76 -13.24
N LYS A 166 -0.77 -8.92 -14.35
CA LYS A 166 -0.88 -10.18 -15.09
C LYS A 166 0.45 -10.66 -15.64
N LYS A 167 1.32 -9.76 -16.12
CA LYS A 167 2.68 -10.10 -16.59
C LYS A 167 3.53 -10.81 -15.53
N ARG A 168 3.17 -10.69 -14.25
CA ARG A 168 3.88 -11.27 -13.11
C ARG A 168 3.02 -12.25 -12.30
N ASP A 169 1.88 -12.67 -12.85
CA ASP A 169 0.95 -13.60 -12.19
C ASP A 169 0.53 -13.15 -10.77
N LEU A 170 0.32 -11.85 -10.60
CA LEU A 170 -0.11 -11.29 -9.32
C LEU A 170 -1.63 -11.43 -9.14
N PRO A 171 -2.11 -11.81 -7.93
CA PRO A 171 -3.54 -11.91 -7.66
C PRO A 171 -4.16 -10.52 -7.50
N GLU A 172 -4.68 -9.96 -8.59
CA GLU A 172 -5.27 -8.62 -8.65
C GLU A 172 -6.42 -8.45 -7.62
N ASP A 173 -7.14 -9.52 -7.28
CA ASP A 173 -8.19 -9.54 -6.25
C ASP A 173 -7.69 -9.29 -4.82
N LYS A 174 -6.38 -9.43 -4.59
CA LYS A 174 -5.71 -9.18 -3.30
C LYS A 174 -4.88 -7.90 -3.29
N ILE A 175 -5.01 -7.06 -4.31
CA ILE A 175 -4.25 -5.82 -4.44
C ILE A 175 -5.24 -4.66 -4.57
N VAL A 176 -5.24 -3.76 -3.60
CA VAL A 176 -5.94 -2.49 -3.71
C VAL A 176 -5.00 -1.46 -4.30
N THR A 177 -5.35 -0.91 -5.46
CA THR A 177 -4.55 0.12 -6.13
C THR A 177 -5.23 1.47 -6.08
N PHE A 178 -4.59 2.43 -5.42
CA PHE A 178 -4.93 3.84 -5.48
C PHE A 178 -4.16 4.49 -6.62
N VAL A 179 -4.85 5.26 -7.47
CA VAL A 179 -4.24 5.97 -8.59
C VAL A 179 -4.45 7.46 -8.40
N LEU A 180 -3.36 8.22 -8.46
CA LEU A 180 -3.36 9.66 -8.24
C LEU A 180 -2.63 10.38 -9.37
N GLY A 181 -3.34 11.28 -10.04
CA GLY A 181 -2.77 12.16 -11.07
C GLY A 181 -2.28 13.47 -10.48
N PHE A 182 -1.07 13.88 -10.83
CA PHE A 182 -0.47 15.16 -10.46
C PHE A 182 -0.21 16.02 -11.70
N PRO A 183 -0.15 17.36 -11.57
CA PRO A 183 0.38 18.22 -12.62
C PRO A 183 1.85 17.89 -12.93
N SER A 184 2.65 17.72 -11.87
CA SER A 184 4.05 17.32 -11.96
C SER A 184 4.44 16.53 -10.72
N VAL A 185 4.79 15.26 -10.90
CA VAL A 185 5.33 14.43 -9.81
C VAL A 185 6.72 14.87 -9.37
N ALA A 186 7.46 15.57 -10.24
CA ALA A 186 8.78 16.09 -9.91
C ALA A 186 8.65 17.25 -8.92
N GLU A 187 7.80 18.23 -9.25
CA GLU A 187 7.50 19.35 -8.34
C GLU A 187 6.88 18.85 -7.04
N PHE A 188 5.96 17.89 -7.11
CA PHE A 188 5.39 17.27 -5.91
C PHE A 188 6.48 16.70 -4.99
N ARG A 189 7.47 15.97 -5.54
CA ARG A 189 8.57 15.42 -4.75
C ARG A 189 9.41 16.53 -4.10
N GLU A 190 9.79 17.54 -4.86
CA GLU A 190 10.59 18.66 -4.36
C GLU A 190 9.89 19.45 -3.25
N GLU A 191 8.61 19.78 -3.44
CA GLU A 191 7.80 20.48 -2.43
C GLU A 191 7.59 19.62 -1.19
N PHE A 192 7.36 18.32 -1.37
CA PHE A 192 7.19 17.39 -0.26
C PHE A 192 8.48 17.23 0.55
N GLU A 193 9.64 17.11 -0.10
CA GLU A 193 10.95 17.06 0.55
C GLU A 193 11.26 18.34 1.32
N ARG A 194 10.91 19.51 0.74
CA ARG A 194 11.06 20.81 1.41
C ARG A 194 10.18 20.92 2.65
N ALA A 195 8.92 20.49 2.56
CA ALA A 195 8.00 20.51 3.69
C ALA A 195 8.51 19.64 4.85
N LEU A 196 9.13 18.49 4.56
CA LEU A 196 9.70 17.60 5.57
C LEU A 196 11.02 18.11 6.16
N SER A 197 11.78 18.93 5.43
CA SER A 197 13.06 19.46 5.90
C SER A 197 12.93 20.69 6.81
N ASN A 198 11.74 21.31 6.83
CA ASN A 198 11.44 22.52 7.59
C ASN A 198 10.68 22.27 8.91
N GLY A 199 10.46 21.00 9.29
CA GLY A 199 9.84 20.60 10.55
C GLY A 199 10.85 19.93 11.48
#